data_AF-A0A7S0TU72-F1
#
_entry.id   AF-A0A7S0TU72-F1
#
_cell.length_a   1.000
_cell.length_b   1.000
_cell.length_c   1.000
_cell.angle_alpha   90.00
_cell.angle_beta   90.00
_cell.angle_gamma   90.00
#
_symmetry.space_group_name_H-M   'P 1'
#
loop_
_entity.id
_entity.type
_entity.pdbx_description
1 polymer ?
#
loop_
_entity_poly.entity_id
_entity_poly.type
_entity_poly.pdbx_seq_one_letter_code
_entity_poly.pdbx_strand_id
1 'polypeptide(L)'
;DDTILNKPVEEWPVCDALIAFFSDGFPLDKAQAYVKLHEDSLYVLNSLEAQHWLFSRRDVYNKLKEYNILTPRHVICNRGEEPLWPDSVFEEFEDHIVCDGEKIAKPFVEKPISGEDHNVYIYYPRSAGGGCRHLFRKV
;
A
#
# COMPACT_ATOMS: atom_id res chain seq x y z
N ASP A 1 0.80 -19.27 15.87
CA ASP A 1 1.91 -18.54 15.22
C ASP A 1 3.17 -19.39 15.06
N ASP A 2 3.55 -20.20 16.05
CA ASP A 2 4.75 -21.04 15.98
C ASP A 2 4.84 -21.90 14.70
N THR A 3 3.76 -22.57 14.30
CA THR A 3 3.73 -23.35 13.04
C THR A 3 4.03 -22.49 11.81
N ILE A 4 3.29 -21.40 11.62
CA ILE A 4 3.42 -20.58 10.40
C ILE A 4 4.77 -19.86 10.34
N LEU A 5 5.33 -19.47 11.48
CA LEU A 5 6.62 -18.78 11.55
C LEU A 5 7.78 -19.77 11.44
N ASN A 6 7.77 -20.85 12.23
CA ASN A 6 8.96 -21.66 12.50
C ASN A 6 8.99 -23.01 11.77
N LYS A 7 7.84 -23.59 11.41
CA LYS A 7 7.80 -24.88 10.72
C LYS A 7 7.85 -24.75 9.20
N PRO A 8 8.47 -25.70 8.48
CA PRO A 8 8.44 -25.75 7.03
C PRO A 8 6.99 -25.99 6.53
N VAL A 9 6.69 -25.60 5.29
CA VAL A 9 5.31 -25.59 4.76
C VAL A 9 4.71 -26.99 4.61
N GLU A 10 5.56 -27.99 4.44
CA GLU A 10 5.20 -29.42 4.36
C GLU A 10 4.65 -29.95 5.70
N GLU A 11 4.96 -29.29 6.81
CA GLU A 11 4.45 -29.64 8.15
C GLU A 11 3.20 -28.83 8.55
N TRP A 12 2.71 -27.95 7.67
CA TRP A 12 1.50 -27.20 7.95
C TRP A 12 0.26 -28.12 7.87
N PRO A 13 -0.81 -27.84 8.63
CA PRO A 13 -2.04 -28.62 8.55
C PRO A 13 -2.60 -28.64 7.12
N VAL A 14 -3.09 -29.80 6.68
CA VAL A 14 -3.77 -29.93 5.40
C VAL A 14 -5.17 -29.32 5.50
N CYS A 15 -5.60 -28.64 4.44
CA CYS A 15 -6.95 -28.11 4.31
C CYS A 15 -7.43 -28.18 2.86
N ASP A 16 -8.75 -28.20 2.66
CA ASP A 16 -9.37 -28.13 1.34
C ASP A 16 -9.58 -26.69 0.86
N ALA A 17 -9.65 -25.74 1.80
CA ALA A 17 -9.80 -24.32 1.52
C ALA A 17 -8.91 -23.47 2.44
N LEU A 18 -8.18 -22.51 1.86
CA LEU A 18 -7.30 -21.60 2.56
C LEU A 18 -7.87 -20.18 2.57
N ILE A 19 -7.94 -19.61 3.78
CA ILE A 19 -8.16 -18.18 4.01
C ILE A 19 -6.89 -17.64 4.68
N ALA A 20 -6.13 -16.84 3.94
CA ALA A 20 -4.95 -16.17 4.47
C ALA A 20 -4.87 -14.74 3.95
N PHE A 21 -4.35 -13.86 4.79
CA PHE A 21 -4.15 -12.44 4.50
C PHE A 21 -2.92 -11.94 5.24
N PHE A 22 -2.17 -11.06 4.60
CA PHE A 22 -0.99 -10.44 5.17
C PHE A 22 -1.36 -9.49 6.31
N SER A 23 -0.48 -9.48 7.31
CA SER A 23 -0.31 -8.42 8.30
C SER A 23 1.17 -8.38 8.68
N ASP A 24 1.61 -7.32 9.35
CA ASP A 24 2.99 -7.23 9.86
C ASP A 24 3.43 -8.53 10.57
N GLY A 25 4.56 -9.09 10.12
CA GLY A 25 5.13 -10.34 10.63
C GLY A 25 4.58 -11.63 10.00
N PHE A 26 3.54 -11.56 9.16
CA PHE A 26 3.01 -12.73 8.45
C PHE A 26 3.95 -13.15 7.30
N PRO A 27 4.39 -14.42 7.23
CA PRO A 27 5.31 -14.89 6.20
C PRO A 27 4.55 -15.20 4.90
N LEU A 28 4.20 -14.17 4.14
CA LEU A 28 3.41 -14.29 2.90
C LEU A 28 4.05 -15.26 1.90
N ASP A 29 5.37 -15.21 1.74
CA ASP A 29 6.12 -16.11 0.84
C ASP A 29 5.96 -17.59 1.24
N LYS A 30 5.92 -17.89 2.55
CA LYS A 30 5.65 -19.26 3.02
C LYS A 30 4.22 -19.67 2.73
N ALA A 31 3.25 -18.77 2.92
CA ALA A 31 1.87 -19.07 2.60
C ALA A 31 1.68 -19.32 1.09
N GLN A 32 2.38 -18.58 0.22
CA GLN A 32 2.41 -18.84 -1.23
C GLN A 32 3.08 -20.17 -1.56
N ALA A 33 4.18 -20.53 -0.89
CA ALA A 33 4.82 -21.82 -1.07
C ALA A 33 3.91 -22.99 -0.64
N TYR A 34 3.16 -22.83 0.46
CA TYR A 34 2.13 -23.80 0.87
C TYR A 34 1.02 -23.94 -0.18
N VAL A 35 0.52 -22.82 -0.73
CA VAL A 35 -0.48 -22.86 -1.81
C VAL A 35 0.05 -23.63 -3.03
N LYS A 36 1.30 -23.37 -3.42
CA LYS A 36 1.94 -24.07 -4.53
C LYS A 36 2.13 -25.57 -4.27
N LEU A 37 2.43 -25.96 -3.03
CA LEU A 37 2.58 -27.36 -2.64
C LEU A 37 1.26 -28.16 -2.78
N HIS A 38 0.12 -27.48 -2.65
CA HIS A 38 -1.22 -28.07 -2.68
C HIS A 38 -2.08 -27.57 -3.86
N GLU A 39 -1.46 -27.10 -4.94
CA GLU A 39 -2.14 -26.39 -6.03
C GLU A 39 -3.28 -27.18 -6.70
N ASP A 40 -3.19 -28.52 -6.70
CA ASP A 40 -4.17 -29.41 -7.32
C ASP A 40 -5.45 -29.61 -6.48
N SER A 41 -5.40 -29.39 -5.16
CA SER A 41 -6.49 -29.74 -4.24
C SER A 41 -6.96 -28.60 -3.34
N LEU A 42 -6.23 -27.49 -3.31
CA LEU A 42 -6.48 -26.40 -2.37
C LEU A 42 -7.27 -25.26 -3.03
N TYR A 43 -8.43 -24.94 -2.47
CA TYR A 43 -9.19 -23.75 -2.86
C TYR A 43 -8.73 -22.51 -2.08
N VAL A 44 -8.16 -21.53 -2.76
CA VAL A 44 -7.67 -20.30 -2.11
C VAL A 44 -8.70 -19.19 -2.23
N LEU A 45 -9.23 -18.71 -1.09
CA LEU A 45 -10.29 -17.68 -1.09
C LEU A 45 -9.77 -16.30 -1.47
N ASN A 46 -8.61 -15.91 -0.94
CA ASN A 46 -7.96 -14.64 -1.25
C ASN A 46 -6.65 -14.92 -1.99
N SER A 47 -6.49 -14.40 -3.20
CA SER A 47 -5.21 -14.51 -3.91
C SER A 47 -4.08 -13.95 -3.05
N LEU A 48 -3.10 -14.80 -2.71
CA LEU A 48 -1.94 -14.39 -1.92
C LEU A 48 -0.96 -13.56 -2.75
N GLU A 49 -0.88 -13.81 -4.06
CA GLU A 49 -0.06 -13.02 -4.99
C GLU A 49 -0.60 -11.59 -5.09
N ALA A 50 -1.92 -11.44 -5.19
CA ALA A 50 -2.58 -10.14 -5.28
C ALA A 50 -2.35 -9.25 -4.05
N GLN A 51 -2.00 -9.83 -2.90
CA GLN A 51 -1.74 -9.06 -1.67
C GLN A 51 -0.49 -8.20 -1.78
N HIS A 52 0.50 -8.55 -2.61
CA HIS A 52 1.68 -7.70 -2.82
C HIS A 52 1.32 -6.32 -3.40
N TRP A 53 0.26 -6.23 -4.22
CA TRP A 53 -0.21 -4.95 -4.75
C TRP A 53 -0.68 -4.00 -3.64
N LEU A 54 -1.11 -4.53 -2.49
CA LEU A 54 -1.62 -3.73 -1.38
C LEU A 54 -0.49 -3.04 -0.59
N PHE A 55 0.76 -3.50 -0.73
CA PHE A 55 1.92 -2.91 -0.02
C PHE A 55 2.35 -1.56 -0.59
N SER A 56 1.88 -1.23 -1.79
CA SER A 56 2.25 -0.01 -2.51
C SER A 56 0.98 0.71 -2.94
N ARG A 57 0.74 1.89 -2.38
CA ARG A 57 -0.41 2.74 -2.77
C ARG A 57 -0.37 3.08 -4.25
N ARG A 58 0.83 3.14 -4.85
CA ARG A 58 1.03 3.32 -6.29
C ARG A 58 0.43 2.16 -7.07
N ASP A 59 0.72 0.93 -6.67
CA ASP A 59 0.21 -0.26 -7.37
C ASP A 59 -1.30 -0.41 -7.20
N VAL A 60 -1.83 -0.07 -6.02
CA VAL A 60 -3.27 0.05 -5.80
C VAL A 60 -3.88 1.07 -6.77
N TYR A 61 -3.35 2.30 -6.87
CA TYR A 61 -3.88 3.30 -7.80
C TYR A 61 -3.76 2.87 -9.26
N ASN A 62 -2.66 2.22 -9.65
CA ASN A 62 -2.47 1.67 -10.99
C ASN A 62 -3.53 0.61 -11.32
N LYS A 63 -3.82 -0.30 -10.38
CA LYS A 63 -4.88 -1.30 -10.55
C LYS A 63 -6.26 -0.66 -10.63
N LEU A 64 -6.58 0.30 -9.75
CA LEU A 64 -7.86 1.01 -9.82
C LEU A 64 -8.04 1.72 -11.17
N LYS A 65 -6.97 2.34 -11.70
CA LYS A 65 -6.97 2.97 -13.01
C LYS A 65 -7.15 1.97 -14.15
N GLU A 66 -6.48 0.82 -14.11
CA GLU A 66 -6.63 -0.28 -15.08
C GLU A 66 -8.10 -0.73 -15.20
N TYR A 67 -8.80 -0.80 -14.08
CA TYR A 67 -10.22 -1.14 -14.02
C TYR A 67 -11.17 0.05 -14.19
N ASN A 68 -10.67 1.23 -14.58
CA ASN A 68 -11.45 2.47 -14.76
C ASN A 68 -12.26 2.88 -13.52
N ILE A 69 -11.75 2.58 -12.32
CA ILE A 69 -12.35 3.01 -11.06
C ILE A 69 -11.88 4.43 -10.77
N LEU A 70 -12.84 5.34 -10.54
CA LEU A 70 -12.55 6.73 -10.25
C LEU A 70 -11.83 6.87 -8.89
N THR A 71 -10.76 7.65 -8.89
CA THR A 71 -9.98 7.98 -7.69
C THR A 71 -9.82 9.48 -7.55
N PRO A 72 -9.55 10.01 -6.34
CA PRO A 72 -9.17 11.41 -6.19
C PRO A 72 -7.99 11.78 -7.09
N ARG A 73 -7.97 12.99 -7.63
CA ARG A 73 -6.82 13.51 -8.37
C ARG A 73 -5.60 13.50 -7.46
N HIS A 74 -4.50 12.93 -7.94
CA HIS A 74 -3.27 12.76 -7.17
C HIS A 74 -2.06 12.91 -8.09
N VAL A 75 -0.91 13.15 -7.46
CA VAL A 75 0.43 13.14 -8.08
C VAL A 75 1.29 12.19 -7.25
N ILE A 76 2.31 11.61 -7.88
CA ILE A 76 3.30 10.76 -7.20
C ILE A 76 4.58 11.57 -7.10
N CYS A 77 5.02 11.85 -5.88
CA CYS A 77 6.29 12.52 -5.63
C CYS A 77 7.35 11.47 -5.27
N ASN A 78 8.33 11.24 -6.13
CA ASN A 78 9.46 10.35 -5.87
C ASN A 78 10.59 11.10 -5.19
N ARG A 79 11.21 10.49 -4.16
CA ARG A 79 12.35 11.05 -3.42
C ARG A 79 13.37 9.97 -3.08
N GLY A 80 14.17 9.55 -4.05
CA GLY A 80 15.31 8.65 -3.87
C GLY A 80 14.96 7.25 -3.34
N GLU A 81 13.70 6.83 -3.48
CA GLU A 81 13.22 5.52 -3.00
C GLU A 81 13.47 4.41 -4.02
N GLU A 82 13.62 3.17 -3.54
CA GLU A 82 13.70 1.95 -4.37
C GLU A 82 12.31 1.50 -4.84
N PRO A 83 12.15 1.01 -6.09
CA PRO A 83 13.15 1.01 -7.15
C PRO A 83 13.46 2.45 -7.57
N LEU A 84 14.71 2.76 -7.92
CA LEU A 84 15.17 4.13 -8.25
C LEU A 84 14.32 4.78 -9.35
N TRP A 85 13.28 5.51 -8.96
CA TRP A 85 12.54 6.40 -9.85
C TRP A 85 13.28 7.74 -9.95
N PRO A 86 13.22 8.43 -11.09
CA PRO A 86 13.67 9.81 -11.14
C PRO A 86 12.97 10.63 -10.06
N ASP A 87 13.76 11.40 -9.31
CA ASP A 87 13.23 12.32 -8.30
C ASP A 87 12.25 13.29 -8.95
N SER A 88 11.12 13.49 -8.27
CA SER A 88 10.13 14.46 -8.71
C SER A 88 10.64 15.88 -8.49
N VAL A 89 10.32 16.78 -9.42
CA VAL A 89 10.51 18.22 -9.22
C VAL A 89 9.38 18.71 -8.32
N PHE A 90 9.70 19.04 -7.08
CA PHE A 90 8.73 19.42 -6.06
C PHE A 90 8.94 20.86 -5.60
N GLU A 91 7.88 21.67 -5.70
CA GLU A 91 7.83 23.06 -5.25
C GLU A 91 6.66 23.23 -4.27
N GLU A 92 6.94 23.78 -3.09
CA GLU A 92 5.92 24.07 -2.07
C GLU A 92 5.64 25.58 -1.97
N PHE A 93 4.35 25.92 -1.94
CA PHE A 93 3.85 27.28 -1.76
C PHE A 93 2.89 27.36 -0.56
N GLU A 94 2.51 28.58 -0.18
CA GLU A 94 1.67 28.82 1.01
C GLU A 94 0.35 28.02 0.98
N ASP A 95 -0.36 28.01 -0.16
CA ASP A 95 -1.69 27.38 -0.31
C ASP A 95 -1.76 26.28 -1.38
N HIS A 96 -0.63 25.82 -1.90
CA HIS A 96 -0.58 24.73 -2.88
C HIS A 96 0.82 24.11 -2.97
N ILE A 97 0.90 22.95 -3.62
CA ILE A 97 2.15 22.35 -4.09
C ILE A 97 2.14 22.24 -5.61
N VAL A 98 3.32 22.12 -6.21
CA VAL A 98 3.52 21.71 -7.60
C VAL A 98 4.48 20.53 -7.60
N CYS A 99 4.07 19.41 -8.20
CA CYS A 99 4.89 18.20 -8.33
C CYS A 99 4.92 17.81 -9.80
N ASP A 100 6.11 17.78 -10.41
CA ASP A 100 6.30 17.48 -11.84
C ASP A 100 5.40 18.33 -12.75
N GLY A 101 5.24 19.61 -12.41
CA GLY A 101 4.41 20.58 -13.12
C GLY A 101 2.91 20.54 -12.75
N GLU A 102 2.45 19.52 -12.00
CA GLU A 102 1.07 19.37 -11.60
C GLU A 102 0.78 20.08 -10.28
N LYS A 103 -0.13 21.07 -10.31
CA LYS A 103 -0.52 21.86 -9.14
C LYS A 103 -1.61 21.17 -8.32
N ILE A 104 -1.44 21.09 -7.00
CA ILE A 104 -2.49 20.68 -6.05
C ILE A 104 -2.70 21.76 -4.98
N ALA A 105 -3.90 22.35 -4.94
CA ALA A 105 -4.26 23.36 -3.94
C ALA A 105 -4.61 22.73 -2.58
N LYS A 106 -4.36 23.46 -1.50
CA LYS A 106 -4.87 23.09 -0.17
C LYS A 106 -6.40 23.29 -0.14
N PRO A 107 -7.17 22.38 0.51
CA PRO A 107 -6.67 21.24 1.26
C PRO A 107 -6.27 20.05 0.39
N PHE A 108 -5.15 19.41 0.73
CA PHE A 108 -4.70 18.17 0.09
C PHE A 108 -4.22 17.15 1.11
N VAL A 109 -4.16 15.89 0.67
CA VAL A 109 -3.73 14.75 1.48
C VAL A 109 -2.39 14.23 0.96
N GLU A 110 -1.43 14.08 1.87
CA GLU A 110 -0.16 13.42 1.63
C GLU A 110 -0.20 12.02 2.26
N LYS A 111 0.21 11.02 1.48
CA LYS A 111 0.24 9.62 1.92
C LYS A 111 1.63 9.05 1.60
N PRO A 112 2.25 8.31 2.53
CA PRO A 112 3.39 7.48 2.21
C PRO A 112 3.07 6.51 1.07
N ILE A 113 4.05 6.17 0.25
CA ILE A 113 3.88 5.17 -0.82
C ILE A 113 3.57 3.79 -0.23
N SER A 114 4.19 3.45 0.91
CA SER A 114 3.88 2.23 1.63
C SER A 114 2.40 2.17 2.04
N GLY A 115 1.75 1.06 1.70
CA GLY A 115 0.38 0.74 2.13
C GLY A 115 0.27 0.54 3.65
N GLU A 116 1.35 0.04 4.25
CA GLU A 116 1.47 -0.26 5.69
C GLU A 116 1.82 0.97 6.53
N ASP A 117 2.31 2.04 5.90
CA ASP A 117 2.53 3.31 6.59
C ASP A 117 1.23 4.14 6.64
N HIS A 118 0.79 4.41 7.87
CA HIS A 118 -0.45 5.08 8.21
C HIS A 118 -0.24 6.55 8.61
N ASN A 119 0.99 7.09 8.50
CA ASN A 119 1.30 8.49 8.74
C ASN A 119 0.81 9.37 7.59
N VAL A 120 -0.52 9.55 7.52
CA VAL A 120 -1.19 10.33 6.48
C VAL A 120 -1.38 11.76 6.97
N TYR A 121 -1.01 12.75 6.16
CA TYR A 121 -1.12 14.15 6.53
C TYR A 121 -2.16 14.89 5.68
N ILE A 122 -2.88 15.83 6.30
CA ILE A 122 -3.83 16.71 5.62
C ILE A 122 -3.36 18.14 5.84
N TYR A 123 -3.14 18.89 4.76
CA TYR A 123 -2.69 20.28 4.81
C TYR A 123 -3.88 21.20 4.56
N TYR A 124 -4.09 22.20 5.42
CA TYR A 124 -5.21 23.14 5.29
C TYR A 124 -4.79 24.46 4.68
N PRO A 125 -5.67 25.12 3.91
CA PRO A 125 -5.37 26.43 3.36
C PRO A 125 -5.34 27.48 4.47
N ARG A 126 -4.61 28.58 4.24
CA ARG A 126 -4.53 29.73 5.15
C ARG A 126 -5.91 30.32 5.46
N SER A 127 -6.82 30.31 4.48
CA SER A 127 -8.21 30.77 4.65
C SER A 127 -8.99 30.00 5.72
N ALA A 128 -8.56 28.77 6.04
CA ALA A 128 -9.12 27.92 7.10
C ALA A 128 -8.26 27.90 8.38
N GLY A 129 -7.30 28.81 8.51
CA GLY A 129 -6.36 28.88 9.63
C GLY A 129 -5.01 28.19 9.39
N GLY A 130 -4.82 27.56 8.23
CA GLY A 130 -3.58 26.88 7.88
C GLY A 130 -3.29 25.64 8.74
N GLY A 131 -2.02 25.23 8.75
CA GLY A 131 -1.54 24.08 9.52
C GLY A 131 -1.78 22.73 8.84
N CYS A 132 -1.47 21.67 9.59
CA CYS A 132 -1.58 20.29 9.14
C CYS A 132 -2.26 19.42 10.21
N ARG A 133 -2.98 18.39 9.76
CA ARG A 133 -3.46 17.29 10.62
C ARG A 133 -2.66 16.05 10.32
N HIS A 134 -2.03 15.49 11.34
CA HIS A 134 -1.38 14.20 11.25
C HIS A 134 -2.36 13.11 11.68
N LEU A 135 -2.61 12.15 10.79
CA LEU A 135 -3.36 10.95 11.08
C LEU A 135 -2.38 9.86 11.51
N PHE A 136 -2.85 8.96 12.35
CA PHE A 136 -2.07 7.84 12.85
C PHE A 136 -2.97 6.62 12.98
N ARG A 137 -2.35 5.44 12.98
CA ARG A 137 -3.06 4.18 13.23
C ARG A 137 -3.64 4.21 14.64
N LYS A 138 -4.95 3.95 14.76
CA LYS A 138 -5.56 3.70 16.06
C LYS A 138 -4.97 2.40 16.62
N VAL A 139 -4.24 2.50 17.73
CA VAL A 139 -3.67 1.38 18.48
C VAL A 139 -4.74 0.76 19.37
#